data_AF-A0A2J6TNM8-F1
#
_entry.id   AF-A0A2J6TNM8-F1
#
_cell.length_a   1.000
_cell.length_b   1.000
_cell.length_c   1.000
_cell.angle_alpha   90.00
_cell.angle_beta   90.00
_cell.angle_gamma   90.00
#
_symmetry.space_group_name_H-M   'P 1'
#
loop_
_entity.id
_entity.type
_entity.pdbx_description
1 polymer ?
#
loop_
_entity_poly.entity_id
_entity_poly.type
_entity_poly.pdbx_seq_one_letter_code
_entity_poly.pdbx_strand_id
1 'polypeptide(L)'
;MPDPAQINRSLSTIRSELEFLQASNALSPPQFQSIMAQLPQNGQPSGYIDPRYNPNPAQQFNPGAMAQQAQDPNHPAHPENPKHHEWVKGMATKFGNAAMFGAGATFGGDMVNDVLRKF
;
A
#
# COMPACT_ATOMS: atom_id res chain seq x y z
N MET A 1 -0.50 -20.11 24.34
CA MET A 1 -0.27 -19.66 22.95
C MET A 1 -0.52 -20.85 22.05
N PRO A 2 -1.24 -20.70 20.92
CA PRO A 2 -1.40 -21.79 19.96
C PRO A 2 -0.02 -22.28 19.50
N ASP A 3 0.13 -23.59 19.39
CA ASP A 3 1.40 -24.20 19.02
C ASP A 3 1.73 -23.86 17.55
N PRO A 4 2.91 -23.28 17.25
CA PRO A 4 3.27 -22.91 15.88
C PRO A 4 3.25 -24.11 14.92
N ALA A 5 3.47 -25.34 15.42
CA ALA A 5 3.34 -26.54 14.61
C ALA A 5 1.88 -26.85 14.25
N GLN A 6 0.92 -26.57 15.15
CA GLN A 6 -0.50 -26.72 14.85
C GLN A 6 -0.96 -25.71 13.79
N ILE A 7 -0.46 -24.47 13.83
CA ILE A 7 -0.76 -23.44 12.83
C ILE A 7 -0.22 -23.86 11.46
N ASN A 8 1.01 -24.34 11.38
CA ASN A 8 1.59 -24.79 10.11
C ASN A 8 0.86 -26.01 9.52
N ARG A 9 0.41 -26.92 10.39
CA ARG A 9 -0.42 -28.07 9.97
C ARG A 9 -1.77 -27.61 9.42
N SER A 10 -2.47 -26.70 10.11
CA SER A 10 -3.75 -26.19 9.63
C SER A 10 -3.62 -25.43 8.31
N LEU A 11 -2.57 -24.62 8.13
CA LEU A 11 -2.27 -23.96 6.86
C LEU A 11 -2.00 -24.96 5.74
N SER A 12 -1.34 -26.08 6.04
CA SER A 12 -1.10 -27.14 5.05
C SER A 12 -2.40 -27.82 4.64
N THR A 13 -3.29 -28.12 5.59
CA THR A 13 -4.62 -28.64 5.30
C THR A 13 -5.42 -27.68 4.43
N ILE A 14 -5.46 -26.39 4.78
CA ILE A 14 -6.19 -25.37 3.98
C ILE A 14 -5.69 -25.35 2.52
N ARG A 15 -4.38 -25.43 2.30
CA ARG A 15 -3.81 -25.46 0.93
C ARG A 15 -4.33 -26.64 0.13
N SER A 16 -4.31 -27.83 0.72
CA SER A 16 -4.82 -29.04 0.07
C SER A 16 -6.32 -28.98 -0.24
N GLU A 17 -7.12 -28.41 0.67
CA GLU A 17 -8.55 -28.19 0.41
C GLU A 17 -8.79 -27.18 -0.73
N LEU A 18 -8.01 -26.10 -0.79
CA LEU A 18 -8.10 -25.12 -1.88
C LEU A 18 -7.71 -25.74 -3.24
N GLU A 19 -6.71 -26.61 -3.27
CA GLU A 19 -6.33 -27.37 -4.46
C GLU A 19 -7.47 -28.31 -4.91
N PHE A 20 -8.13 -28.99 -3.96
CA PHE A 20 -9.30 -29.83 -4.26
C PHE A 20 -10.48 -28.99 -4.80
N LEU A 21 -10.74 -27.82 -4.22
CA LEU A 21 -11.77 -26.90 -4.70
C LEU A 21 -11.47 -26.37 -6.11
N GLN A 22 -10.19 -26.13 -6.43
CA GLN A 22 -9.78 -25.75 -7.77
C GLN A 22 -9.92 -26.92 -8.76
N ALA A 23 -9.58 -28.15 -8.36
CA ALA A 23 -9.73 -29.35 -9.17
C ALA A 23 -11.21 -29.70 -9.46
N SER A 24 -12.10 -29.40 -8.51
CA SER A 24 -13.55 -29.58 -8.66
C SER A 24 -14.25 -28.45 -9.44
N ASN A 25 -13.49 -27.48 -9.97
CA ASN A 25 -14.00 -26.27 -10.63
C ASN A 25 -14.87 -25.38 -9.72
N ALA A 26 -14.86 -25.59 -8.40
CA ALA A 26 -15.50 -24.69 -7.45
C ALA A 26 -14.74 -23.35 -7.32
N LEU A 27 -13.42 -23.38 -7.55
CA LEU A 27 -12.57 -22.19 -7.63
C LEU A 27 -11.91 -22.07 -9.01
N SER A 28 -11.95 -20.88 -9.58
CA SER A 28 -11.18 -20.58 -10.79
C SER A 28 -9.69 -20.47 -10.47
N PRO A 29 -8.77 -20.79 -11.42
CA PRO A 29 -7.34 -20.63 -11.23
C PRO A 29 -6.89 -19.25 -10.69
N PRO A 30 -7.39 -18.11 -11.18
CA PRO A 30 -7.01 -16.80 -10.63
C PRO A 30 -7.53 -16.58 -9.20
N GLN A 31 -8.70 -17.12 -8.84
CA GLN A 31 -9.21 -17.03 -7.46
C GLN A 31 -8.36 -17.85 -6.49
N PHE A 32 -7.99 -19.07 -6.88
CA PHE A 32 -7.08 -19.91 -6.10
C PHE A 32 -5.76 -19.18 -5.80
N GLN A 33 -5.12 -18.59 -6.82
CA GLN A 33 -3.87 -17.84 -6.66
C GLN A 33 -4.03 -16.63 -5.72
N SER A 34 -5.13 -15.90 -5.84
CA SER A 34 -5.44 -14.75 -4.97
C SER A 34 -5.59 -15.18 -3.51
N ILE A 35 -6.35 -16.24 -3.23
CA ILE A 35 -6.53 -16.76 -1.87
C ILE A 35 -5.20 -17.26 -1.30
N MET A 36 -4.42 -18.01 -2.10
CA MET A 36 -3.09 -18.49 -1.71
C MET A 36 -2.14 -17.35 -1.33
N ALA A 37 -2.17 -16.22 -2.06
CA ALA A 37 -1.36 -15.05 -1.77
C ALA A 37 -1.77 -14.33 -0.45
N GLN A 38 -3.02 -14.48 -0.04
CA GLN A 38 -3.55 -13.91 1.21
C GLN A 38 -3.30 -14.80 2.43
N LEU A 39 -2.89 -16.06 2.26
CA LEU A 39 -2.60 -16.94 3.39
C LEU A 39 -1.23 -16.62 4.04
N PRO A 40 -1.09 -16.79 5.36
CA PRO A 40 0.20 -16.72 6.06
C PRO A 40 1.26 -17.63 5.42
N GLN A 41 2.49 -17.14 5.33
CA GLN A 41 3.63 -17.89 4.81
C GLN A 41 4.78 -17.87 5.80
N ASN A 42 5.46 -18.99 5.97
CA ASN A 42 6.70 -19.10 6.77
C ASN A 42 6.56 -18.59 8.21
N GLY A 43 5.41 -18.83 8.85
CA GLY A 43 5.14 -18.38 10.22
C GLY A 43 4.92 -16.87 10.37
N GLN A 44 4.92 -16.10 9.28
CA GLN A 44 4.55 -14.69 9.29
C GLN A 44 3.04 -14.55 9.08
N PRO A 45 2.35 -13.69 9.84
CA PRO A 45 0.93 -13.42 9.65
C PRO A 45 0.66 -12.84 8.26
N SER A 46 -0.54 -13.09 7.74
CA SER A 46 -0.98 -12.47 6.49
C SER A 46 -1.03 -10.94 6.65
N GLY A 47 -0.43 -10.24 5.69
CA GLY A 47 -0.53 -8.78 5.60
C GLY A 47 -1.73 -8.29 4.81
N TYR A 48 -2.59 -9.18 4.30
CA TYR A 48 -3.76 -8.78 3.55
C TYR A 48 -4.84 -8.23 4.50
N ILE A 49 -5.22 -6.98 4.30
CA ILE A 49 -6.34 -6.32 4.96
C ILE A 49 -7.34 -5.98 3.88
N ASP A 50 -8.56 -6.49 4.01
CA ASP A 50 -9.66 -6.11 3.12
C ASP A 50 -9.93 -4.60 3.30
N PRO A 51 -9.92 -3.80 2.22
CA PRO A 51 -10.14 -2.36 2.29
C PRO A 51 -11.43 -1.95 3.01
N ARG A 52 -12.46 -2.80 3.03
CA ARG A 52 -13.74 -2.57 3.74
C ARG A 52 -13.59 -2.63 5.26
N TYR A 53 -12.60 -3.37 5.74
CA TYR A 53 -12.33 -3.60 7.16
C TYR A 53 -11.07 -2.90 7.63
N ASN A 54 -10.42 -2.13 6.76
CA ASN A 54 -9.30 -1.30 7.14
C ASN A 54 -9.82 -0.15 8.03
N PRO A 55 -9.56 -0.14 9.35
CA PRO A 55 -10.06 0.90 10.26
C PRO A 55 -9.43 2.27 9.97
N ASN A 56 -8.40 2.27 9.13
CA ASN A 56 -7.76 3.44 8.62
C ASN A 56 -7.53 3.23 7.10
N PRO A 57 -8.53 3.48 6.23
CA PRO A 57 -8.26 3.62 4.79
C PRO A 57 -7.15 4.65 4.54
N ALA A 58 -6.88 5.46 5.58
CA ALA A 58 -5.78 6.36 5.71
C ALA A 58 -4.37 5.81 6.01
N GLN A 59 -3.90 4.77 5.33
CA GLN A 59 -2.53 4.87 4.78
C GLN A 59 -2.47 5.78 3.53
N GLN A 60 -3.62 6.38 3.18
CA GLN A 60 -3.82 7.74 2.62
C GLN A 60 -2.75 8.68 3.18
N PHE A 61 -1.92 9.14 2.25
CA PHE A 61 -1.18 10.39 2.30
C PHE A 61 -1.48 11.22 3.57
N ASN A 62 -0.56 11.20 4.54
CA ASN A 62 -0.67 12.02 5.76
C ASN A 62 0.19 13.28 5.61
N PRO A 63 -0.37 14.41 5.10
CA PRO A 63 0.40 15.61 4.76
C PRO A 63 1.15 16.21 5.96
N GLY A 64 0.60 16.08 7.18
CA GLY A 64 1.26 16.58 8.39
C GLY A 64 2.57 15.86 8.72
N ALA A 65 2.63 14.54 8.48
CA ALA A 65 3.85 13.76 8.66
C ALA A 65 4.89 14.07 7.57
N MET A 66 4.45 14.34 6.33
CA MET A 66 5.35 14.74 5.25
C MET A 66 5.96 16.11 5.49
N ALA A 67 5.19 17.06 6.04
CA ALA A 67 5.71 18.38 6.40
C ALA A 67 6.79 18.30 7.48
N GLN A 68 6.65 17.42 8.47
CA GLN A 68 7.68 17.17 9.49
C GLN A 68 8.91 16.48 8.90
N GLN A 69 8.70 15.52 8.00
CA GLN A 69 9.77 14.84 7.27
C GLN A 69 10.53 15.78 6.32
N ALA A 70 9.88 16.80 5.78
CA ALA A 70 10.52 17.83 4.96
C ALA A 70 11.36 18.82 5.76
N GLN A 71 11.24 18.81 7.10
CA GLN A 71 12.05 19.64 8.01
C GLN A 71 13.31 18.90 8.51
N ASP A 72 13.41 17.58 8.32
CA ASP A 72 14.58 16.79 8.73
C ASP A 72 15.65 16.78 7.61
N PRO A 73 16.85 17.37 7.83
CA PRO A 73 17.89 17.47 6.80
C PRO A 73 18.38 16.12 6.26
N ASN A 74 18.28 15.05 7.05
CA ASN A 74 18.70 13.70 6.66
C ASN A 74 17.60 12.91 5.97
N HIS A 75 16.36 13.43 5.96
CA HIS A 75 15.24 12.77 5.33
C HIS A 75 15.13 13.14 3.86
N PRO A 76 14.82 12.19 2.95
CA PRO A 76 14.77 12.46 1.52
C PRO A 76 13.56 13.31 1.08
N ALA A 77 12.70 13.73 2.02
CA ALA A 77 11.66 14.74 1.76
C ALA A 77 12.19 16.18 1.88
N HIS A 78 13.42 16.36 2.38
CA HIS A 78 14.05 17.67 2.51
C HIS A 78 14.63 18.14 1.17
N PRO A 79 14.40 19.40 0.75
CA PRO A 79 14.83 19.90 -0.56
C PRO A 79 16.33 19.81 -0.82
N GLU A 80 17.14 19.93 0.24
CA GLU A 80 18.62 19.91 0.14
C GLU A 80 19.21 18.51 0.24
N ASN A 81 18.38 17.47 0.41
CA ASN A 81 18.87 16.10 0.50
C ASN A 81 19.24 15.56 -0.90
N PRO A 82 20.41 14.92 -1.11
CA PRO A 82 20.79 14.36 -2.41
C PRO A 82 19.81 13.30 -2.94
N LYS A 83 19.05 12.65 -2.05
CA LYS A 83 18.02 11.65 -2.41
C LYS A 83 16.62 12.26 -2.62
N HIS A 84 16.49 13.58 -2.57
CA HIS A 84 15.22 14.27 -2.77
C HIS A 84 14.60 13.97 -4.14
N HIS A 85 15.41 13.95 -5.19
CA HIS A 85 14.94 13.61 -6.53
C HIS A 85 14.36 12.17 -6.61
N GLU A 86 14.98 11.20 -5.93
CA GLU A 86 14.48 9.82 -5.88
C GLU A 86 13.18 9.70 -5.10
N TRP A 87 13.04 10.47 -4.02
CA TRP A 87 11.82 10.51 -3.22
C TRP A 87 10.65 11.15 -3.99
N VAL A 88 10.89 12.28 -4.68
CA VAL A 88 9.89 12.89 -5.57
C VAL A 88 9.51 11.92 -6.70
N LYS A 89 10.47 11.22 -7.29
CA LYS A 89 10.21 10.19 -8.31
C LYS A 89 9.42 9.00 -7.76
N GLY A 90 9.69 8.59 -6.53
CA GLY A 90 8.94 7.55 -5.82
C GLY A 90 7.50 7.96 -5.55
N MET A 91 7.26 9.22 -5.16
CA MET A 91 5.91 9.77 -5.07
C MET A 91 5.25 9.84 -6.44
N ALA A 92 5.90 10.42 -7.44
CA ALA A 92 5.36 10.53 -8.80
C ALA A 92 5.04 9.16 -9.42
N THR A 93 5.82 8.10 -9.13
CA THR A 93 5.52 6.73 -9.59
C THR A 93 4.28 6.17 -8.88
N LYS A 94 4.16 6.37 -7.57
CA LYS A 94 2.98 5.92 -6.79
C LYS A 94 1.71 6.66 -7.21
N PHE A 95 1.79 7.98 -7.41
CA PHE A 95 0.68 8.81 -7.90
C PHE A 95 0.44 8.67 -9.41
N GLY A 96 1.47 8.36 -10.19
CA GLY A 96 1.41 8.19 -11.64
C GLY A 96 0.81 6.84 -12.05
N ASN A 97 1.10 5.77 -11.30
CA ASN A 97 0.32 4.53 -11.40
C ASN A 97 -1.12 4.71 -10.88
N ALA A 98 -1.37 5.71 -10.03
CA ALA A 98 -2.71 6.11 -9.57
C ALA A 98 -3.42 7.10 -10.51
N ALA A 99 -2.74 7.67 -11.52
CA ALA A 99 -3.39 8.50 -12.54
C ALA A 99 -4.39 7.69 -13.39
N MET A 100 -4.25 6.36 -13.40
CA MET A 100 -5.24 5.43 -13.98
C MET A 100 -6.46 5.19 -13.07
N PHE A 101 -6.40 5.58 -11.79
CA PHE A 101 -7.47 5.33 -10.79
C PHE A 101 -8.09 6.60 -10.17
N GLY A 102 -7.82 7.80 -10.71
CA GLY A 102 -8.44 9.01 -10.18
C GLY A 102 -8.07 10.28 -10.94
N ALA A 103 -8.61 10.44 -12.14
CA ALA A 103 -8.60 11.73 -12.83
C ALA A 103 -9.40 12.76 -12.01
N GLY A 104 -8.73 13.83 -11.57
CA GLY A 104 -9.37 15.08 -11.17
C GLY A 104 -9.57 15.31 -9.67
N ALA A 105 -8.51 15.77 -8.98
CA ALA A 105 -8.66 16.65 -7.81
C ALA A 105 -7.32 17.34 -7.45
N THR A 106 -7.16 18.57 -7.95
CA THR A 106 -6.67 19.72 -7.17
C THR A 106 -5.19 19.78 -6.77
N PHE A 107 -4.30 19.97 -7.75
CA PHE A 107 -3.13 20.83 -7.56
C PHE A 107 -3.59 22.28 -7.68
N GLY A 108 -4.01 22.86 -6.56
CA GLY A 108 -4.45 24.24 -6.46
C GLY A 108 -4.00 24.81 -5.11
N GLY A 109 -2.79 25.35 -5.06
CA GLY A 109 -2.23 25.93 -3.85
C GLY A 109 -0.79 26.33 -4.09
N ASP A 110 -0.59 27.36 -4.93
CA ASP A 110 0.57 28.28 -4.90
C ASP A 110 0.53 29.35 -6.03
N MET A 111 -0.52 29.42 -6.86
CA MET A 111 -0.64 30.45 -7.90
C MET A 111 -1.35 31.74 -7.46
N VAL A 112 -1.82 31.84 -6.21
CA VAL A 112 -2.63 33.00 -5.75
C VAL A 112 -1.89 34.01 -4.87
N ASN A 113 -0.66 33.72 -4.42
CA ASN A 113 0.08 34.68 -3.56
C ASN A 113 1.02 35.62 -4.33
N ASP A 114 1.30 35.36 -5.62
CA ASP A 114 2.17 36.21 -6.45
C ASP A 114 1.42 37.26 -7.30
N VAL A 115 0.08 37.18 -7.40
CA VAL A 115 -0.71 38.14 -8.20
C VAL A 115 -1.22 39.34 -7.37
N LEU A 116 -1.21 39.28 -6.03
CA LEU A 116 -1.70 40.35 -5.16
C LEU A 116 -0.59 41.26 -4.57
N ARG A 117 0.69 41.01 -4.88
CA ARG A 117 1.83 41.80 -4.40
C ARG A 117 2.54 42.63 -5.48
N LYS A 118 1.93 42.75 -6.67
CA LYS A 118 2.45 43.59 -7.76
C LYS A 118 1.50 44.70 -8.23
N PHE A 119 0.71 45.22 -7.31
CA PHE A 119 0.09 46.55 -7.40
C PHE A 119 0.18 47.25 -6.05
#